data_AF-A0A1Y6K7G8-F1
#
_entry.id   AF-A0A1Y6K7G8-F1
#
_cell.length_a   1.000
_cell.length_b   1.000
_cell.length_c   1.000
_cell.angle_alpha   90.00
_cell.angle_beta   90.00
_cell.angle_gamma   90.00
#
_symmetry.space_group_name_H-M   'P 1'
#
loop_
_entity.id
_entity.type
_entity.pdbx_description
1 polymer ?
#
loop_
_entity_poly.entity_id
_entity_poly.type
_entity_poly.pdbx_seq_one_letter_code
_entity_poly.pdbx_strand_id
1 'polypeptide(L)'
;MIDWALALSSASQALKFANDLRSIDKEVGQADLKLKIADLTAALADLKSTLVEAKEDASEKEKEIARLKKLHRRLEEDTIELFGYRYRKRTDGKEGGAGNPFCNVCLSKEGLLIETTDTQDSGRPVQCPSCKAKYSNVRTYLD
;
A
#
# COMPACT_ATOMS: atom_id res chain seq x y z
N MET A 1 -1.44 -12.00 -1.91
CA MET A 1 -2.54 -11.84 -0.94
C MET A 1 -2.44 -13.01 0.01
N ILE A 2 -2.09 -12.75 1.28
CA ILE A 2 -1.96 -13.81 2.30
C ILE A 2 -3.29 -14.58 2.39
N ASP A 3 -3.19 -15.90 2.30
CA ASP A 3 -4.28 -16.78 2.67
C ASP A 3 -4.24 -16.99 4.19
N TRP A 4 -4.88 -16.09 4.92
CA TRP A 4 -4.98 -16.19 6.38
C TRP A 4 -5.72 -17.46 6.82
N ALA A 5 -6.57 -18.03 5.96
CA ALA A 5 -7.22 -19.31 6.22
C ALA A 5 -6.20 -20.45 6.16
N LEU A 6 -5.27 -20.42 5.22
CA LEU A 6 -4.15 -21.38 5.17
C LEU A 6 -3.27 -21.27 6.43
N ALA A 7 -2.83 -20.07 6.81
CA ALA A 7 -2.00 -19.85 8.00
C ALA A 7 -2.69 -20.34 9.29
N LEU A 8 -4.00 -20.06 9.44
CA LEU A 8 -4.79 -20.48 10.60
C LEU A 8 -5.03 -22.01 10.60
N SER A 9 -5.18 -22.61 9.42
CA SER A 9 -5.35 -24.06 9.26
C SER A 9 -4.08 -24.83 9.63
N SER A 10 -2.90 -24.37 9.22
CA SER A 10 -1.60 -25.00 9.53
C SER A 10 -1.28 -24.89 11.03
N ALA A 11 -1.58 -23.74 11.64
CA ALA A 11 -1.49 -23.56 13.09
C ALA A 11 -2.47 -24.47 13.85
N SER A 12 -3.70 -24.62 13.35
CA SER A 12 -4.71 -25.51 13.94
C SER A 12 -4.31 -26.99 13.83
N GLN A 13 -3.68 -27.41 12.73
CA GLN A 13 -3.13 -28.76 12.59
C GLN A 13 -1.97 -29.00 13.57
N ALA A 14 -1.02 -28.07 13.69
CA ALA A 14 0.07 -28.19 14.66
C ALA A 14 -0.44 -28.30 16.11
N LEU A 15 -1.49 -27.54 16.46
CA LEU A 15 -2.16 -27.64 17.77
C LEU A 15 -2.87 -28.98 17.98
N LYS A 16 -3.53 -29.53 16.95
CA LYS A 16 -4.11 -30.87 17.02
C LYS A 16 -3.04 -31.94 17.25
N PHE A 17 -1.91 -31.88 16.55
CA PHE A 17 -0.80 -32.80 16.76
C PHE A 17 -0.17 -32.70 18.15
N ALA A 18 -0.03 -31.49 18.69
CA ALA A 18 0.45 -31.30 20.06
C ALA A 18 -0.51 -31.91 21.10
N ASN A 19 -1.82 -31.79 20.88
CA ASN A 19 -2.84 -32.45 21.71
C ASN A 19 -2.81 -33.96 21.54
N ASP A 20 -2.67 -34.46 20.31
CA ASP A 20 -2.59 -35.88 19.99
C ASP A 20 -1.35 -36.56 20.57
N LEU A 21 -0.24 -35.82 20.73
CA LEU A 21 0.97 -36.25 21.45
C LEU A 21 0.75 -36.27 22.96
N ARG A 22 -0.01 -35.32 23.50
CA ARG A 22 -0.33 -35.25 24.94
C ARG A 22 -1.30 -36.35 25.38
N SER A 23 -2.12 -36.87 24.46
CA SER A 23 -3.03 -38.00 24.69
C SER A 23 -2.41 -39.37 24.41
N ILE A 24 -1.11 -39.44 24.07
CA ILE A 24 -0.41 -40.73 23.92
C ILE A 24 -0.23 -41.35 25.30
N ASP A 25 -0.98 -42.42 25.55
CA ASP A 25 -0.78 -43.32 26.68
C ASP A 25 0.42 -44.24 26.44
N LYS A 26 0.98 -44.84 27.50
CA LYS A 26 2.26 -45.60 27.51
C LYS A 26 2.40 -46.74 26.50
N GLU A 27 1.34 -47.13 25.80
CA GLU A 27 1.29 -48.27 24.87
C GLU A 27 1.57 -47.93 23.39
N VAL A 28 1.78 -46.66 23.04
CA VAL A 28 2.07 -46.30 21.64
C VAL A 28 3.45 -46.81 21.21
N GLY A 29 3.47 -47.59 20.14
CA GLY A 29 4.69 -48.16 19.58
C GLY A 29 5.67 -47.09 19.10
N GLN A 30 6.96 -47.36 19.24
CA GLN A 30 8.04 -46.44 18.86
C GLN A 30 7.97 -46.00 17.38
N ALA A 31 7.35 -46.81 16.51
CA ALA A 31 7.11 -46.48 15.10
C ALA A 31 6.03 -45.41 14.92
N ASP A 32 4.90 -45.52 15.62
CA ASP A 32 3.80 -44.54 15.57
C ASP A 32 4.23 -43.19 16.13
N LEU A 33 5.06 -43.21 17.17
CA LEU A 33 5.59 -42.00 17.78
C LEU A 33 6.55 -41.26 16.83
N LYS A 34 7.38 -42.01 16.08
CA LYS A 34 8.23 -41.44 15.02
C LYS A 34 7.42 -40.87 13.86
N LEU A 35 6.34 -41.54 13.47
CA LEU A 35 5.42 -41.07 12.43
C LEU A 35 4.76 -39.74 12.82
N LYS A 36 4.19 -39.65 14.04
CA LYS A 36 3.59 -38.41 14.54
C LYS A 36 4.59 -37.25 14.66
N ILE A 37 5.85 -37.54 15.03
CA ILE A 37 6.91 -36.53 15.05
C ILE A 37 7.23 -36.04 13.65
N ALA A 38 7.28 -36.93 12.65
CA ALA A 38 7.48 -36.57 11.26
C ALA A 38 6.33 -35.69 10.74
N ASP A 39 5.07 -36.05 11.04
CA ASP A 39 3.89 -35.27 10.65
C ASP A 39 3.88 -33.88 11.30
N LEU A 40 4.22 -33.79 12.58
CA LEU A 40 4.36 -32.50 13.28
C LEU A 40 5.47 -31.65 12.65
N THR A 41 6.60 -32.26 12.30
CA THR A 41 7.73 -31.56 11.68
C THR A 41 7.35 -31.02 10.31
N ALA A 42 6.60 -31.78 9.52
CA ALA A 42 6.06 -31.33 8.24
C ALA A 42 5.08 -30.15 8.43
N ALA A 43 4.11 -30.28 9.34
CA ALA A 43 3.15 -29.21 9.63
C ALA A 43 3.83 -27.91 10.12
N LEU A 44 4.88 -28.02 10.93
CA LEU A 44 5.68 -26.88 11.39
C LEU A 44 6.48 -26.23 10.24
N ALA A 45 7.00 -27.05 9.32
CA ALA A 45 7.70 -26.54 8.14
C ALA A 45 6.76 -25.75 7.23
N ASP A 46 5.55 -26.27 6.98
CA ASP A 46 4.53 -25.58 6.18
C ASP A 46 4.05 -24.29 6.84
N LEU A 47 3.85 -24.30 8.16
CA LEU A 47 3.52 -23.10 8.93
C LEU A 47 4.64 -22.06 8.85
N LYS A 48 5.90 -22.48 8.97
CA LYS A 48 7.06 -21.58 8.85
C LYS A 48 7.08 -20.91 7.49
N SER A 49 6.90 -21.66 6.41
CA SER A 49 6.86 -21.12 5.04
C SER A 49 5.73 -20.09 4.90
N THR A 50 4.53 -20.43 5.37
CA THR A 50 3.37 -19.53 5.33
C THR A 50 3.61 -18.25 6.12
N LEU A 51 4.27 -18.33 7.28
CA LEU A 51 4.59 -17.16 8.10
C LEU A 51 5.67 -16.26 7.47
N VAL A 52 6.62 -16.84 6.73
CA VAL A 52 7.63 -16.05 5.97
C VAL A 52 6.93 -15.26 4.88
N GLU A 53 6.06 -15.89 4.10
CA GLU A 53 5.26 -15.21 3.07
C GLU A 53 4.37 -14.13 3.67
N ALA A 54 3.74 -14.41 4.82
CA ALA A 54 2.92 -13.42 5.53
C ALA A 54 3.73 -12.22 6.01
N LYS A 55 4.96 -12.42 6.48
CA LYS A 55 5.87 -11.35 6.87
C LYS A 55 6.27 -10.49 5.69
N GLU A 56 6.50 -11.08 4.52
CA GLU A 56 6.85 -10.37 3.29
C GLU A 56 5.68 -9.49 2.81
N ASP A 57 4.47 -10.05 2.66
CA ASP A 57 3.27 -9.30 2.25
C ASP A 57 2.91 -8.19 3.26
N ALA A 58 3.08 -8.45 4.57
CA ALA A 58 2.92 -7.42 5.60
C ALA A 58 3.96 -6.29 5.46
N SER A 59 5.23 -6.63 5.19
CA SER A 59 6.30 -5.65 5.00
C SER A 59 6.06 -4.78 3.76
N GLU A 60 5.59 -5.37 2.66
CA GLU A 60 5.22 -4.63 1.44
C GLU A 60 4.07 -3.66 1.69
N LYS A 61 3.03 -4.11 2.39
CA LYS A 61 1.89 -3.27 2.76
C LYS A 61 2.29 -2.11 3.67
N GLU A 62 3.14 -2.35 4.67
CA GLU A 62 3.64 -1.28 5.55
C GLU A 62 4.45 -0.23 4.78
N LYS A 63 5.27 -0.65 3.81
CA LYS A 63 5.98 0.28 2.92
C LYS A 63 5.01 1.14 2.10
N GLU A 64 3.95 0.54 1.57
CA GLU A 64 2.95 1.28 0.80
C GLU A 64 2.13 2.23 1.67
N ILE A 65 1.72 1.79 2.88
CA ILE A 65 1.06 2.66 3.85
C ILE A 65 1.95 3.86 4.21
N ALA A 66 3.24 3.64 4.46
CA ALA A 66 4.18 4.72 4.74
C ALA A 66 4.32 5.68 3.55
N ARG A 67 4.39 5.15 2.32
CA ARG A 67 4.40 5.95 1.08
C ARG A 67 3.14 6.81 0.95
N LEU A 68 1.96 6.21 1.12
CA LEU A 68 0.66 6.90 1.02
C LEU A 68 0.51 7.96 2.12
N LYS A 69 0.91 7.67 3.36
CA LYS A 69 0.93 8.67 4.45
C LYS A 69 1.83 9.85 4.11
N LYS A 70 3.02 9.61 3.56
CA LYS A 70 3.93 10.69 3.13
C LYS A 70 3.36 11.52 1.98
N LEU A 71 2.66 10.88 1.04
CA LEU A 71 1.96 11.57 -0.04
C LEU A 71 0.83 12.44 0.52
N HIS A 72 -0.01 11.88 1.39
CA HIS A 72 -1.13 12.57 2.01
C HIS A 72 -0.67 13.78 2.81
N ARG A 73 0.40 13.63 3.61
CA ARG A 73 0.99 14.75 4.34
C ARG A 73 1.42 15.88 3.41
N ARG A 74 2.17 15.58 2.33
CA ARG A 74 2.58 16.60 1.34
C ARG A 74 1.38 17.30 0.69
N LEU A 75 0.33 16.54 0.41
CA LEU A 75 -0.92 17.06 -0.13
C LEU A 75 -1.61 18.03 0.84
N GLU A 76 -1.64 17.72 2.14
CA GLU A 76 -2.24 18.59 3.16
C GLU A 76 -1.38 19.81 3.49
N GLU A 77 -0.05 19.64 3.55
CA GLU A 77 0.88 20.69 3.97
C GLU A 77 1.15 21.69 2.84
N ASP A 78 1.40 21.21 1.61
CA ASP A 78 1.96 22.03 0.52
C ASP A 78 0.92 22.46 -0.52
N THR A 79 -0.28 21.86 -0.52
CA THR A 79 -1.28 22.09 -1.57
C THR A 79 -2.62 22.58 -1.03
N ILE A 80 -3.35 23.34 -1.85
CA ILE A 80 -4.72 23.77 -1.59
C ILE A 80 -5.61 23.30 -2.74
N GLU A 81 -6.82 22.86 -2.42
CA GLU A 81 -7.80 22.44 -3.41
C GLU A 81 -8.76 23.58 -3.72
N LEU A 82 -8.83 23.99 -4.98
CA LEU A 82 -9.66 25.07 -5.48
C LEU A 82 -10.33 24.62 -6.79
N PHE A 83 -11.64 24.75 -6.86
CA PHE A 83 -12.43 24.39 -8.07
C PHE A 83 -12.16 22.96 -8.58
N GLY A 84 -11.88 22.00 -7.69
CA GLY A 84 -11.60 20.61 -8.05
C GLY A 84 -10.18 20.35 -8.57
N TYR A 85 -9.28 21.34 -8.50
CA TYR A 85 -7.87 21.21 -8.84
C TYR A 85 -7.00 21.55 -7.63
N ARG A 86 -5.83 20.92 -7.55
CA ARG A 86 -4.85 21.21 -6.50
C ARG A 86 -3.82 22.20 -7.01
N TYR A 87 -3.49 23.16 -6.19
CA TYR A 87 -2.50 24.20 -6.44
C TYR A 87 -1.47 24.20 -5.33
N ARG A 88 -0.31 24.80 -5.57
CA ARG A 88 0.64 25.10 -4.50
C ARG A 88 -0.01 26.07 -3.52
N LYS A 89 0.20 25.89 -2.22
CA LYS A 89 -0.18 26.92 -1.25
C LYS A 89 0.69 28.15 -1.44
N ARG A 90 0.07 29.31 -1.31
CA ARG A 90 0.77 30.58 -1.36
C ARG A 90 1.49 30.87 -0.04
N THR A 91 2.67 31.47 -0.11
CA THR A 91 3.49 31.79 1.07
C THR A 91 3.43 33.26 1.48
N ASP A 92 2.79 34.12 0.68
CA ASP A 92 2.70 35.57 0.90
C ASP A 92 1.59 36.00 1.89
N GLY A 93 0.94 35.04 2.55
CA GLY A 93 -0.07 35.29 3.56
C GLY A 93 -1.46 35.64 3.03
N LYS A 94 -1.70 35.72 1.71
CA LYS A 94 -3.08 35.82 1.18
C LYS A 94 -3.65 34.45 0.83
N GLU A 95 -4.97 34.34 0.97
CA GLU A 95 -5.70 33.10 0.71
C GLU A 95 -5.73 32.76 -0.79
N GLY A 96 -5.49 31.49 -1.11
CA GLY A 96 -5.56 30.97 -2.47
C GLY A 96 -4.39 30.08 -2.87
N GLY A 97 -4.45 29.60 -4.11
CA GLY A 97 -3.38 28.84 -4.75
C GLY A 97 -2.34 29.78 -5.38
N ALA A 98 -1.17 29.21 -5.67
CA ALA A 98 -0.10 29.83 -6.44
C ALA A 98 0.19 28.99 -7.69
N GLY A 99 0.57 29.65 -8.78
CA GLY A 99 0.93 29.01 -10.04
C GLY A 99 -0.22 28.29 -10.77
N ASN A 100 0.19 27.29 -11.55
CA ASN A 100 -0.69 26.43 -12.35
C ASN A 100 -1.22 25.26 -11.51
N PRO A 101 -2.35 24.64 -11.89
CA PRO A 101 -2.84 23.47 -11.18
C PRO A 101 -1.89 22.29 -11.37
N PHE A 102 -1.81 21.44 -10.36
CA PHE A 102 -1.23 20.11 -10.46
C PHE A 102 -2.10 19.19 -11.31
N CYS A 103 -1.44 18.33 -12.09
CA CYS A 103 -2.09 17.33 -12.93
C CYS A 103 -2.82 16.28 -12.08
N ASN A 104 -4.16 16.19 -12.21
CA ASN A 104 -4.95 15.21 -11.47
C ASN A 104 -4.66 13.76 -11.92
N VAL A 105 -4.35 13.53 -13.20
CA VAL A 105 -4.04 12.19 -13.72
C VAL A 105 -2.78 11.63 -13.08
N CYS A 106 -1.70 12.42 -13.05
CA CYS A 106 -0.43 12.02 -12.44
C CYS A 106 -0.56 11.88 -10.93
N LEU A 107 -1.36 12.74 -10.29
CA LEU A 107 -1.63 12.62 -8.87
C LEU A 107 -2.41 11.34 -8.53
N SER A 108 -3.49 11.05 -9.25
CA SER A 108 -4.35 9.89 -8.97
C SER A 108 -3.69 8.55 -9.30
N LYS A 109 -2.88 8.49 -10.37
CA LYS A 109 -2.23 7.23 -10.78
C LYS A 109 -0.92 6.95 -10.06
N GLU A 110 -0.10 7.99 -9.87
CA GLU A 110 1.29 7.83 -9.46
C GLU A 110 1.62 8.56 -8.14
N GLY A 111 0.71 9.40 -7.64
CA GLY A 111 0.95 10.24 -6.48
C GLY A 111 1.91 11.39 -6.77
N LEU A 112 2.05 11.80 -8.04
CA LEU A 112 3.00 12.85 -8.44
C LEU A 112 2.31 14.21 -8.56
N LEU A 113 2.85 15.18 -7.83
CA LEU A 113 2.48 16.59 -7.91
C LEU A 113 3.25 17.26 -9.05
N ILE A 114 2.74 17.09 -10.28
CA ILE A 114 3.32 17.69 -11.48
C ILE A 114 2.51 18.92 -11.84
N GLU A 115 3.13 20.09 -11.71
CA GLU A 115 2.50 21.35 -12.09
C GLU A 115 2.34 21.41 -13.61
N THR A 116 1.18 21.84 -14.07
CA THR A 116 0.91 21.99 -15.50
C THR A 116 1.62 23.23 -16.05
N THR A 117 1.88 23.22 -17.35
CA THR A 117 2.56 24.32 -18.05
C THR A 117 1.61 24.94 -19.06
N ASP A 118 1.68 26.26 -19.23
CA ASP A 118 0.94 26.97 -20.25
C ASP A 118 1.28 26.46 -21.66
N THR A 119 0.27 26.38 -22.52
CA THR A 119 0.45 26.10 -23.94
C THR A 119 0.11 27.34 -24.76
N GLN A 120 0.67 27.44 -25.97
CA GLN A 120 0.39 28.55 -26.90
C GLN A 120 -0.90 28.34 -27.71
N ASP A 121 -1.73 27.35 -27.37
CA ASP A 121 -2.97 27.05 -28.08
C ASP A 121 -4.05 28.12 -27.81
N SER A 122 -4.99 28.28 -28.75
CA SER A 122 -6.15 29.17 -28.60
C SER A 122 -6.97 28.78 -27.35
N GLY A 123 -7.26 29.74 -26.48
CA GLY A 123 -7.93 29.49 -25.19
C GLY A 123 -6.99 29.20 -24.02
N ARG A 124 -5.66 29.26 -24.23
CA ARG A 124 -4.61 29.09 -23.20
C ARG A 124 -4.83 27.88 -22.28
N PRO A 125 -5.02 26.66 -22.82
CA PRO A 125 -5.09 25.48 -21.96
C PRO A 125 -3.71 25.24 -21.33
N VAL A 126 -3.71 24.72 -20.11
CA VAL A 126 -2.49 24.22 -19.48
C VAL A 126 -2.36 22.73 -19.75
N GLN A 127 -1.14 22.23 -19.87
CA GLN A 127 -0.85 20.84 -20.19
C GLN A 127 0.14 20.26 -19.19
N CYS A 128 -0.09 19.01 -18.77
CA CYS A 128 0.90 18.28 -17.99
C CYS A 128 2.12 17.93 -18.87
N PRO A 129 3.35 18.29 -18.48
CA PRO A 129 4.55 17.95 -19.25
C PRO A 129 4.83 16.44 -19.26
N SER A 130 4.38 15.70 -18.24
CA SER A 130 4.58 14.25 -18.10
C SER A 130 3.54 13.45 -18.92
N CYS A 131 2.28 13.43 -18.50
CA CYS A 131 1.25 12.59 -19.14
C CYS A 131 0.51 13.25 -20.32
N LYS A 132 0.85 14.50 -20.67
CA LYS A 132 0.25 15.28 -21.76
C LYS A 132 -1.26 15.58 -21.63
N ALA A 133 -1.86 15.30 -20.47
CA ALA A 133 -3.24 15.70 -20.18
C ALA A 133 -3.41 17.22 -20.32
N LYS A 134 -4.44 17.65 -21.06
CA LYS A 134 -4.79 19.05 -21.30
C LYS A 134 -5.96 19.46 -20.42
N TYR A 135 -5.86 20.62 -19.80
CA TYR A 135 -6.90 21.21 -18.98
C TYR A 135 -7.28 22.57 -19.57
N SER A 136 -8.57 22.77 -19.81
CA SER A 136 -9.12 24.04 -20.30
C SER A 136 -9.97 24.67 -19.21
N ASN A 137 -10.09 26.00 -19.23
CA ASN A 137 -10.87 26.78 -18.26
C ASN A 137 -10.44 26.64 -16.79
N VAL A 138 -9.18 26.26 -16.55
CA VAL A 138 -8.61 26.25 -15.20
C VAL A 138 -8.02 27.61 -14.87
N ARG A 139 -8.12 28.02 -13.60
CA ARG A 139 -7.52 29.27 -13.15
C ARG A 139 -6.02 29.05 -12.93
N THR A 140 -5.22 29.99 -13.41
CA THR A 140 -3.81 30.12 -13.06
C THR A 140 -3.67 31.28 -12.09
N TYR A 141 -2.96 31.06 -10.99
CA TYR A 141 -2.69 32.10 -10.00
C TYR A 141 -1.29 32.65 -10.22
N LEU A 142 -1.15 33.97 -10.06
CA LEU A 142 0.17 34.59 -9.97
C LEU A 142 0.72 34.28 -8.56
N ASP A 143 2.02 33.98 -8.50
CA ASP A 143 2.75 33.74 -7.25
C ASP A 143 2.67 34.95 -6.29
#